data_AF-A0A432T472-F1
#
_entry.id   AF-A0A432T472-F1
#
_cell.length_a   1.000
_cell.length_b   1.000
_cell.length_c   1.000
_cell.angle_alpha   90.00
_cell.angle_beta   90.00
_cell.angle_gamma   90.00
#
_symmetry.space_group_name_H-M   'P 1'
#
loop_
_entity.id
_entity.type
_entity.pdbx_description
1 polymer ?
#
loop_
_entity_poly.entity_id
_entity_poly.type
_entity_poly.pdbx_seq_one_letter_code
_entity_poly.pdbx_strand_id
1 'polypeptide(L)'
;EKGATPMNTAQLRYIITKLFKAVGIKATPHQLRHSFATHLLNNGARISDVSELLGHETMATTQIYTKLGSVKKMQEYMKAHPLAKS
;
A
#
# COMPACT_ATOMS: atom_id res chain seq x y z
N GLU A 1 20.95 24.83 -8.54
CA GLU A 1 19.72 24.17 -8.03
C GLU A 1 19.45 22.93 -8.89
N LYS A 2 19.55 21.72 -8.33
CA LYS A 2 19.31 20.47 -9.07
C LYS A 2 17.81 20.13 -8.98
N GLY A 3 17.06 20.53 -10.00
CA GLY A 3 15.64 20.24 -10.14
C GLY A 3 15.35 18.75 -10.01
N ALA A 4 14.31 18.45 -9.25
CA ALA A 4 13.85 17.11 -8.90
C ALA A 4 13.50 16.29 -10.15
N THR A 5 14.44 15.49 -10.65
CA THR A 5 14.12 14.42 -11.58
C THR A 5 13.22 13.40 -10.87
N PRO A 6 12.08 12.99 -11.46
CA PRO A 6 11.24 11.96 -10.89
C PRO A 6 12.06 10.69 -10.65
N MET A 7 11.98 10.15 -9.44
CA MET A 7 12.67 8.92 -9.10
C MET A 7 12.12 7.77 -9.95
N ASN A 8 12.99 7.08 -10.67
CA ASN A 8 12.59 5.94 -11.48
C ASN A 8 12.39 4.67 -10.62
N THR A 9 11.70 3.68 -11.18
CA THR A 9 11.37 2.43 -10.46
C THR A 9 12.61 1.68 -9.96
N ALA A 10 13.74 1.76 -10.67
CA ALA A 10 14.98 1.12 -10.26
C ALA A 10 15.60 1.81 -9.03
N GLN A 11 15.60 3.15 -8.99
CA GLN A 11 16.04 3.94 -7.85
C GLN A 11 15.18 3.65 -6.61
N LEU A 12 13.85 3.62 -6.77
CA LEU A 12 12.94 3.29 -5.67
C LEU A 12 13.20 1.86 -5.14
N ARG A 13 13.33 0.87 -6.03
CA ARG A 13 13.65 -0.52 -5.66
C ARG A 13 14.99 -0.61 -4.92
N TYR A 14 16.00 0.13 -5.38
CA TYR A 14 17.32 0.17 -4.74
C TYR A 14 17.22 0.73 -3.32
N ILE A 15 16.53 1.85 -3.13
CA ILE A 15 16.33 2.48 -1.82
C ILE A 15 15.61 1.53 -0.86
N ILE A 16 14.49 0.94 -1.28
CA ILE A 16 13.72 0.00 -0.42
C ILE A 16 14.58 -1.21 -0.03
N THR A 17 15.30 -1.80 -0.99
CA THR A 17 16.18 -2.95 -0.72
C THR A 17 17.31 -2.58 0.24
N LYS A 18 17.87 -1.37 0.09
CA LYS A 18 18.91 -0.85 0.98
C LYS A 18 18.39 -0.66 2.40
N LEU A 19 17.18 -0.14 2.57
CA LEU A 19 16.53 0.00 3.87
C LEU A 19 16.32 -1.36 4.54
N PHE A 20 15.77 -2.34 3.82
CA PHE A 20 15.60 -3.70 4.36
C PHE A 20 16.92 -4.31 4.81
N LYS A 21 17.99 -4.18 4.02
CA LYS A 21 19.32 -4.65 4.41
C LYS A 21 19.83 -3.96 5.68
N ALA A 22 19.62 -2.65 5.81
CA ALA A 22 20.07 -1.88 6.96
C ALA A 22 19.41 -2.32 8.29
N VAL A 23 18.18 -2.83 8.22
CA VAL A 23 17.44 -3.36 9.38
C VAL A 23 17.45 -4.89 9.48
N GLY A 24 18.25 -5.58 8.66
CA GLY A 24 18.37 -7.04 8.68
C GLY A 24 17.16 -7.81 8.14
N ILE A 25 16.25 -7.15 7.42
CA ILE A 25 15.06 -7.78 6.82
C ILE A 25 15.41 -8.31 5.42
N LYS A 26 15.07 -9.57 5.14
CA LYS A 26 15.18 -10.17 3.81
C LYS A 26 13.81 -10.14 3.11
N ALA A 27 13.50 -9.03 2.45
CA ALA A 27 12.25 -8.85 1.72
C ALA A 27 12.45 -8.06 0.42
N THR A 28 11.44 -8.11 -0.45
CA THR A 28 11.37 -7.34 -1.70
C THR A 28 10.20 -6.35 -1.66
N PRO A 29 10.19 -5.29 -2.51
CA PRO A 29 9.04 -4.39 -2.59
C PRO A 29 7.70 -5.08 -2.87
N HIS A 30 7.72 -6.20 -3.63
CA HIS A 30 6.51 -6.98 -3.90
C HIS A 30 6.01 -7.73 -2.65
N GLN A 31 6.93 -8.33 -1.88
CA GLN A 31 6.58 -8.95 -0.60
C GLN A 31 6.05 -7.92 0.41
N LEU A 32 6.62 -6.72 0.45
CA LEU A 32 6.09 -5.61 1.26
C LEU A 32 4.65 -5.26 0.88
N ARG A 33 4.36 -5.13 -0.43
CA ARG A 33 3.00 -4.90 -0.93
C ARG A 33 2.05 -6.00 -0.49
N HIS A 34 2.47 -7.25 -0.59
CA HIS A 34 1.64 -8.39 -0.18
C HIS A 34 1.39 -8.39 1.33
N SER A 35 2.42 -8.19 2.15
CA SER A 35 2.28 -8.07 3.60
C SER A 35 1.34 -6.94 4.00
N PHE A 36 1.40 -5.78 3.33
CA PHE A 36 0.46 -4.68 3.55
C PHE A 36 -0.98 -5.07 3.21
N ALA A 37 -1.22 -5.70 2.06
CA ALA A 37 -2.54 -6.15 1.63
C ALA A 37 -3.14 -7.16 2.64
N THR A 38 -2.37 -8.20 2.96
CA THR A 38 -2.76 -9.23 3.92
C THR A 38 -3.03 -8.63 5.30
N HIS A 39 -2.21 -7.69 5.75
CA HIS A 39 -2.40 -7.04 7.04
C HIS A 39 -3.72 -6.26 7.10
N LEU A 40 -4.07 -5.52 6.05
CA LEU A 40 -5.34 -4.79 6.00
C LEU A 40 -6.54 -5.75 5.97
N LEU A 41 -6.48 -6.79 5.13
CA LEU A 41 -7.55 -7.79 5.03
C LEU A 41 -7.77 -8.53 6.36
N ASN A 42 -6.69 -8.93 7.04
CA ASN A 42 -6.76 -9.61 8.34
C ASN A 42 -7.36 -8.72 9.44
N ASN A 43 -7.29 -7.40 9.29
CA ASN A 43 -7.88 -6.44 10.24
C ASN A 43 -9.29 -5.97 9.82
N GLY A 44 -9.91 -6.64 8.85
CA GLY A 44 -11.29 -6.40 8.45
C GLY A 44 -11.47 -5.34 7.36
N ALA A 45 -10.38 -4.84 6.75
CA ALA A 45 -10.50 -3.97 5.59
C ALA A 45 -11.13 -4.73 4.41
N ARG A 46 -11.96 -4.04 3.64
CA ARG A 46 -12.59 -4.65 2.46
C ARG A 46 -11.57 -4.80 1.34
N ILE A 47 -11.66 -5.91 0.59
CA ILE A 47 -10.80 -6.17 -0.57
C ILE A 47 -10.82 -5.02 -1.57
N SER A 48 -11.99 -4.41 -1.80
CA SER A 48 -12.14 -3.25 -2.68
C SER A 48 -11.35 -2.02 -2.21
N ASP A 49 -11.33 -1.75 -0.91
CA ASP A 49 -10.57 -0.64 -0.34
C ASP A 49 -9.06 -0.90 -0.42
N VAL A 50 -8.62 -2.14 -0.18
CA VAL A 50 -7.21 -2.55 -0.29
C VAL A 50 -6.72 -2.46 -1.74
N SER A 51 -7.50 -2.91 -2.71
CA SER A 51 -7.13 -2.88 -4.13
C SER A 51 -7.02 -1.46 -4.68
N GLU A 52 -7.87 -0.54 -4.23
CA GLU A 52 -7.78 0.88 -4.58
C GLU A 52 -6.54 1.53 -3.96
N LEU A 53 -6.24 1.26 -2.69
CA LEU A 53 -5.03 1.74 -2.02
C LEU A 53 -3.74 1.28 -2.71
N LEU A 54 -3.76 0.10 -3.32
CA LEU A 54 -2.62 -0.45 -4.04
C LEU A 54 -2.51 0.04 -5.49
N GLY A 55 -3.45 0.85 -5.97
CA GLY A 55 -3.43 1.45 -7.30
C GLY A 55 -3.59 0.43 -8.44
N HIS A 56 -4.31 -0.67 -8.20
CA HIS A 56 -4.65 -1.59 -9.28
C HIS A 56 -5.72 -0.94 -10.17
N GLU A 57 -5.32 -0.36 -11.31
CA GLU A 57 -6.24 0.17 -12.35
C GLU A 57 -7.20 -0.90 -12.90
N THR A 58 -6.94 -2.19 -12.63
CA THR A 58 -7.77 -3.30 -13.05
C THR A 58 -7.97 -4.31 -11.91
N MET A 59 -9.03 -4.13 -11.13
CA MET A 59 -9.86 -5.27 -10.76
C MET A 59 -11.10 -5.22 -11.64
N ALA A 60 -10.97 -5.72 -12.87
CA ALA A 60 -12.11 -6.01 -13.73
C ALA A 60 -12.89 -7.18 -13.14
N THR A 61 -13.67 -6.91 -12.09
CA THR A 61 -14.90 -7.63 -11.76
C THR A 61 -15.94 -6.56 -11.48
N THR A 62 -16.62 -6.24 -12.57
CA THR A 62 -17.64 -5.23 -12.71
C THR A 62 -18.73 -5.41 -11.66
N GLN A 63 -19.26 -4.26 -11.24
CA GLN A 63 -20.56 -4.04 -10.62
C GLN A 63 -20.56 -3.97 -9.08
N ILE A 64 -21.00 -2.81 -8.61
CA ILE A 64 -21.32 -2.43 -7.23
C ILE A 64 -20.10 -2.09 -6.35
N TYR A 65 -19.49 -0.91 -6.51
CA TYR A 65 -19.10 -0.13 -5.31
C TYR A 65 -19.22 1.36 -5.63
N THR A 66 -20.48 1.80 -5.64
CA THR A 66 -20.92 3.17 -5.47
C THR A 66 -20.04 3.87 -4.44
N LYS A 67 -19.25 4.85 -4.89
CA LYS A 67 -18.85 6.13 -4.25
C LYS A 67 -19.04 6.30 -2.72
N LEU A 68 -18.87 5.25 -1.92
CA LEU A 68 -18.92 5.29 -0.48
C LEU A 68 -17.58 5.88 -0.05
N GLY A 69 -17.68 7.13 0.38
CA GLY A 69 -16.64 8.13 0.39
C GLY A 69 -15.32 7.69 1.01
N SER A 70 -14.26 8.32 0.52
CA SER A 70 -12.90 8.40 1.07
C SER A 70 -12.82 8.38 2.61
N VAL A 71 -13.83 8.89 3.32
CA VAL A 71 -13.94 8.87 4.78
C VAL A 71 -13.98 7.44 5.35
N LYS A 72 -14.79 6.53 4.79
CA LYS A 72 -14.89 5.15 5.32
C LYS A 72 -13.59 4.39 5.08
N LYS A 73 -12.94 4.61 3.93
CA LYS A 73 -11.59 4.07 3.62
C LYS A 73 -10.54 4.53 4.63
N MET A 74 -10.52 5.83 4.91
CA MET A 74 -9.60 6.39 5.89
C MET A 74 -9.86 5.82 7.29
N GLN A 75 -11.13 5.65 7.68
CA GLN A 75 -11.48 5.03 8.97
C GLN A 75 -11.03 3.57 9.07
N GLU A 76 -11.22 2.76 8.02
CA GLU A 76 -10.75 1.37 7.99
C GLU A 76 -9.22 1.31 8.04
N TYR A 77 -8.52 2.16 7.28
CA TYR A 77 -7.06 2.29 7.36
C TYR A 77 -6.60 2.65 8.78
N MET A 78 -7.21 3.67 9.39
CA MET A 78 -6.89 4.14 10.74
C MET A 78 -7.15 3.07 11.82
N LYS A 79 -8.11 2.16 11.58
CA LYS A 79 -8.43 1.05 12.47
C LYS A 79 -7.48 -0.13 12.30
N ALA A 80 -7.11 -0.44 11.05
CA ALA A 80 -6.36 -1.64 10.70
C ALA A 80 -4.84 -1.44 10.75
N HIS A 81 -4.34 -0.23 10.54
CA HIS A 81 -2.91 0.02 10.41
C HIS A 81 -2.27 0.29 11.79
N PRO A 82 -1.23 -0.46 12.20
CA PRO A 82 -0.70 -0.47 13.57
C PRO A 82 -0.06 0.86 13.97
N LEU A 83 0.36 1.67 12.98
CA LEU A 83 0.94 3.00 13.20
C LEU A 83 -0.05 4.15 12.94
N ALA A 84 -1.32 3.87 12.63
CA ALA A 84 -2.26 4.94 12.28
C ALA A 84 -2.91 5.63 13.50
N LYS A 85 -2.73 5.06 14.70
CA LYS A 85 -3.16 5.67 15.97
C LYS A 85 -2.00 6.30 16.76
N SER A 86 -0.80 6.33 16.19
CA SER A 86 0.43 6.79 16.83
C SER A 86 0.84 8.17 16.36
#